data_AF-A0A1I4CBY7-F1
#
_entry.id   AF-A0A1I4CBY7-F1
#
_cell.length_a   1.000
_cell.length_b   1.000
_cell.length_c   1.000
_cell.angle_alpha   90.00
_cell.angle_beta   90.00
_cell.angle_gamma   90.00
#
_symmetry.space_group_name_H-M   'P 1'
#
loop_
_entity.id
_entity.type
_entity.pdbx_description
1 polymer ?
#
loop_
_entity_poly.entity_id
_entity_poly.type
_entity_poly.pdbx_seq_one_letter_code
_entity_poly.pdbx_strand_id
1 'polypeptide(L)'
;MIVRLLSAALVAGFLASVVATGLQLALTSPLILQAETFEGGHSHAHAPTVAPASLIVKAHAHGHGEAAEGEAKPDEWQPAEGFQRMAFTGLATLIGGVGYALLLAAVMLALRREPTPRSGLAVGISGFLAVALAPAIGLPPELPGMGAAPLVLRQTWWVMTVAATGIGLYLIAVRRVPITILGGLILIVAPHLAGAPQSIDTVSSQVPPAVAAQFVARSLAIGFVFWALIGLAYGWAWGLFGREAGGRAHA
;
A
#
# COMPACT_ATOMS: atom_id res chain seq x y z
N MET A 1 -22.94 -14.34 8.87
CA MET A 1 -21.77 -14.40 7.98
C MET A 1 -21.11 -13.03 7.76
N ILE A 2 -21.87 -11.99 7.40
CA ILE A 2 -21.35 -10.63 7.13
C ILE A 2 -20.65 -10.02 8.37
N VAL A 3 -21.28 -10.06 9.54
CA VAL A 3 -20.69 -9.52 10.78
C VAL A 3 -19.33 -10.18 11.08
N ARG A 4 -19.22 -11.51 10.93
CA ARG A 4 -17.96 -12.25 11.12
C ARG A 4 -16.87 -11.76 10.18
N LEU A 5 -17.20 -11.53 8.91
CA LEU A 5 -16.27 -11.02 7.91
C LEU A 5 -15.77 -9.62 8.26
N LEU A 6 -16.70 -8.71 8.58
CA LEU A 6 -16.36 -7.33 8.94
C LEU A 6 -15.53 -7.26 10.22
N SER A 7 -15.92 -7.99 11.27
CA SER A 7 -15.18 -8.06 12.53
C SER A 7 -13.76 -8.61 12.34
N ALA A 8 -13.60 -9.69 11.57
CA ALA A 8 -12.28 -10.25 11.28
C ALA A 8 -11.40 -9.27 10.49
N ALA A 9 -11.97 -8.57 9.51
CA ALA A 9 -11.25 -7.57 8.71
C ALA A 9 -10.83 -6.36 9.56
N LEU A 10 -11.71 -5.86 10.44
CA LEU A 10 -11.41 -4.76 11.36
C LEU A 10 -10.24 -5.12 12.29
N VAL A 11 -10.28 -6.29 12.92
CA VAL A 11 -9.21 -6.75 13.81
C VAL A 11 -7.90 -6.93 13.04
N ALA A 12 -7.94 -7.57 11.87
CA ALA A 12 -6.75 -7.79 11.06
C ALA A 12 -6.12 -6.47 10.57
N GLY A 13 -6.94 -5.57 10.06
CA GLY A 13 -6.52 -4.24 9.62
C GLY A 13 -5.91 -3.44 10.76
N PHE A 14 -6.54 -3.44 11.94
CA PHE A 14 -6.02 -2.75 13.12
C PHE A 14 -4.65 -3.29 13.56
N LEU A 15 -4.54 -4.62 13.75
CA LEU A 15 -3.29 -5.24 14.22
C LEU A 15 -2.13 -4.99 13.25
N ALA A 16 -2.37 -5.16 11.94
CA ALA A 16 -1.35 -4.91 10.93
C ALA A 16 -0.95 -3.43 10.88
N SER A 17 -1.91 -2.51 11.05
CA SER A 17 -1.67 -1.08 11.00
C SER A 17 -0.89 -0.56 12.20
N VAL A 18 -1.12 -1.09 13.40
CA VAL A 18 -0.34 -0.75 14.59
C VAL A 18 1.13 -1.11 14.38
N VAL A 19 1.40 -2.34 13.91
CA VAL A 19 2.77 -2.79 13.65
C VAL A 19 3.41 -1.96 12.52
N ALA A 20 2.70 -1.77 11.41
CA ALA A 20 3.17 -0.99 10.28
C ALA A 20 3.50 0.46 10.65
N THR A 21 2.65 1.10 11.44
CA THR A 21 2.88 2.48 11.92
C THR A 21 4.14 2.55 12.77
N GLY A 22 4.33 1.61 13.70
CA GLY A 22 5.55 1.54 14.51
C GLY A 22 6.82 1.39 13.66
N LEU A 23 6.78 0.51 12.65
CA LEU A 23 7.89 0.33 11.72
C LEU A 23 8.13 1.57 10.84
N GLN A 24 7.08 2.25 10.39
CA GLN A 24 7.19 3.47 9.60
C GLN A 24 7.90 4.58 10.37
N LEU A 25 7.48 4.80 11.62
CA LEU A 25 8.07 5.79 12.51
C LEU A 25 9.54 5.49 12.79
N ALA A 26 9.89 4.21 12.98
CA ALA A 26 11.25 3.81 13.28
C ALA A 26 12.18 3.81 12.06
N LEU A 27 11.69 3.37 10.89
CA LEU A 27 12.54 3.02 9.75
C LEU A 27 12.46 4.00 8.59
N THR A 28 11.32 4.64 8.37
CA THR A 28 11.10 5.51 7.20
C THR A 28 11.02 6.98 7.55
N SER A 29 10.44 7.36 8.69
CA SER A 29 10.37 8.76 9.13
C SER A 29 11.74 9.45 9.23
N PRO A 30 12.82 8.82 9.72
CA PRO A 30 14.14 9.45 9.73
C PRO A 30 14.67 9.74 8.32
N LEU A 31 14.37 8.87 7.34
CA LEU A 31 14.78 9.07 5.95
C LEU A 31 13.98 10.17 5.26
N ILE A 32 12.70 10.33 5.62
CA ILE A 32 11.84 11.42 5.16
C ILE A 32 12.39 12.76 5.66
N LEU A 33 12.65 12.88 6.97
CA LEU A 33 13.24 14.10 7.55
C LEU A 33 14.62 14.39 6.96
N GLN A 34 15.41 13.35 6.69
CA GLN A 34 16.69 13.51 6.01
C GLN A 34 16.52 14.03 4.58
N ALA A 35 15.54 13.52 3.82
CA ALA A 35 15.24 13.98 2.47
C ALA A 35 14.85 15.47 2.42
N GLU A 36 14.02 15.91 3.37
CA GLU A 36 13.58 17.32 3.49
C GLU A 36 14.77 18.29 3.63
N THR A 37 15.87 17.88 4.29
CA THR A 37 17.08 18.74 4.39
C THR A 37 17.78 19.01 3.06
N PHE A 38 17.62 18.13 2.07
CA PHE A 38 18.22 18.28 0.75
C PHE A 38 17.41 19.18 -0.18
N GLU A 39 16.16 19.54 0.15
CA GLU A 39 15.37 20.50 -0.65
C GLU A 39 15.82 21.96 -0.42
N GLY A 40 16.67 22.22 0.58
CA GLY A 40 17.20 23.53 0.93
C GLY A 40 16.35 24.23 1.99
N GLY A 41 17.00 24.91 2.95
CA GLY A 41 16.40 25.57 4.12
C GLY A 41 15.45 26.76 3.85
N HIS A 42 14.55 26.64 2.88
CA HIS A 42 13.32 27.42 2.83
C HIS A 42 12.32 26.74 3.75
N SER A 43 12.24 27.26 4.97
CA SER A 43 11.24 26.89 5.95
C SER A 43 9.83 26.90 5.35
N HIS A 44 9.14 25.78 5.57
CA HIS A 44 7.69 25.59 5.48
C HIS A 44 7.05 25.81 4.11
N ALA A 45 6.96 24.76 3.31
CA ALA A 45 5.74 24.40 2.58
C ALA A 45 6.04 23.22 1.66
N HIS A 46 6.01 21.99 2.21
CA HIS A 46 5.70 20.73 1.52
C HIS A 46 5.96 19.57 2.50
N ALA A 47 5.23 19.55 3.61
CA ALA A 47 5.07 18.29 4.31
C ALA A 47 4.34 17.33 3.37
N PRO A 48 4.77 16.07 3.37
CA PRO A 48 4.40 15.15 2.34
C PRO A 48 2.88 14.99 2.39
N THR A 49 2.25 14.73 1.25
CA THR A 49 1.20 13.73 1.31
C THR A 49 1.91 12.44 1.73
N VAL A 50 2.03 12.24 3.05
CA VAL A 50 2.57 11.05 3.69
C VAL A 50 1.59 9.95 3.31
N ALA A 51 1.76 9.43 2.10
CA ALA A 51 1.31 8.11 1.77
C ALA A 51 2.11 7.24 2.72
N PRO A 52 1.49 6.63 3.74
CA PRO A 52 2.20 5.84 4.72
C PRO A 52 3.00 4.82 3.94
N ALA A 53 4.32 4.86 4.12
CA ALA A 53 5.34 4.17 3.32
C ALA A 53 4.76 3.00 2.52
N SER A 54 4.44 3.20 1.23
CA SER A 54 3.99 2.17 0.29
C SER A 54 2.78 1.28 0.69
N LEU A 55 2.14 1.52 1.83
CA LEU A 55 1.12 0.66 2.39
C LEU A 55 -0.29 1.09 2.07
N ILE A 56 -0.51 2.39 1.82
CA ILE A 56 -1.77 2.92 1.36
C ILE A 56 -1.49 3.74 0.12
N VAL A 57 -1.97 3.23 -1.01
CA VAL A 57 -1.91 3.94 -2.27
C VAL A 57 -2.81 5.15 -2.17
N LYS A 58 -2.26 6.31 -2.57
CA LYS A 58 -2.98 7.54 -2.91
C LYS A 58 -3.99 7.28 -4.03
N ALA A 59 -5.07 6.57 -3.72
CA ALA A 59 -6.24 6.47 -4.57
C ALA A 59 -7.21 7.65 -4.35
N HIS A 60 -7.07 8.39 -3.24
CA HIS A 60 -7.93 9.52 -2.87
C HIS A 60 -7.10 10.65 -2.24
N ALA A 61 -6.19 11.26 -3.00
CA ALA A 61 -5.91 12.68 -2.76
C ALA A 61 -6.98 13.43 -3.55
N HIS A 62 -7.92 14.07 -2.86
CA HIS A 62 -8.93 14.92 -3.49
C HIS A 62 -8.20 16.01 -4.27
N GLY A 63 -8.08 15.83 -5.59
CA GLY A 63 -7.79 16.91 -6.50
C GLY A 63 -8.98 17.85 -6.48
N HIS A 64 -8.87 18.93 -5.71
CA HIS A 64 -9.73 20.07 -5.93
C HIS A 64 -9.23 20.80 -7.18
N GLY A 65 -10.07 20.77 -8.22
CA GLY A 65 -10.34 21.92 -9.07
C GLY A 65 -9.22 22.36 -10.02
N GLU A 66 -9.57 22.27 -11.29
CA GLU A 66 -9.01 22.96 -12.45
C GLU A 66 -8.40 24.35 -12.21
N ALA A 67 -7.43 24.64 -13.07
CA ALA A 67 -6.66 25.87 -13.15
C ALA A 67 -7.50 27.16 -13.19
N ALA A 68 -7.03 28.15 -12.42
CA ALA A 68 -7.07 29.55 -12.82
C ALA A 68 -5.66 30.12 -12.62
N GLU A 69 -5.12 30.70 -13.69
CA GLU A 69 -3.82 31.36 -13.71
C GLU A 69 -3.83 32.58 -12.77
N GLY A 70 -2.84 32.70 -11.89
CA GLY A 70 -2.46 34.01 -11.33
C GLY A 70 -2.53 34.24 -9.82
N GLU A 71 -2.79 33.24 -8.96
CA GLU A 71 -2.81 33.47 -7.50
C GLU A 71 -1.89 32.50 -6.74
N ALA A 72 -1.18 33.02 -5.74
CA ALA A 72 -0.32 32.25 -4.84
C ALA A 72 -1.09 31.05 -4.31
N LYS A 73 -0.54 29.84 -4.53
CA LYS A 73 -1.14 28.60 -4.02
C LYS A 73 -1.41 28.78 -2.51
N PRO A 74 -2.66 28.64 -2.04
CA PRO A 74 -2.91 28.65 -0.60
C PRO A 74 -2.10 27.52 0.03
N ASP A 75 -1.44 27.82 1.15
CA ASP A 75 -0.71 26.83 1.94
C ASP A 75 -1.59 25.61 2.17
N GLU A 76 -1.25 24.50 1.50
CA GLU A 76 -1.96 23.23 1.68
C GLU A 76 -1.73 22.77 3.13
N TRP A 77 -2.80 22.68 3.92
CA TRP A 77 -2.71 22.36 5.35
C TRP A 77 -1.97 21.04 5.59
N GLN A 78 -1.07 21.04 6.56
CA GLN A 78 -0.20 19.90 6.88
C GLN A 78 -0.16 19.64 8.38
N PRO A 79 -0.08 18.37 8.80
CA PRO A 79 0.14 18.02 10.20
C PRO A 79 1.46 18.62 10.71
N ALA A 80 1.42 19.31 11.86
CA ALA A 80 2.63 19.77 12.52
C ALA A 80 3.53 18.59 12.93
N GLU A 81 4.84 18.87 13.07
CA GLU A 81 5.82 17.89 13.52
C GLU A 81 5.46 17.25 14.87
N GLY A 82 6.05 16.07 15.12
CA GLY A 82 5.86 15.35 16.38
C GLY A 82 4.54 14.59 16.43
N PHE A 83 3.74 14.85 17.47
CA PHE A 83 2.56 14.03 17.78
C PHE A 83 1.48 14.12 16.69
N GLN A 84 1.24 15.30 16.13
CA GLN A 84 0.18 15.48 15.13
C GLN A 84 0.48 14.66 13.87
N ARG A 85 1.68 14.79 13.29
CA ARG A 85 2.12 13.97 12.15
C ARG A 85 2.07 12.47 12.44
N MET A 86 2.49 12.06 13.63
CA MET A 86 2.41 10.65 14.06
C MET A 86 0.97 10.14 14.09
N ALA A 87 0.06 10.89 14.69
CA ALA A 87 -1.35 10.53 14.82
C ALA A 87 -2.05 10.44 13.46
N PHE A 88 -1.85 11.42 12.58
CA PHE A 88 -2.42 11.40 11.23
C PHE A 88 -1.83 10.30 10.35
N THR A 89 -0.52 10.01 10.48
CA THR A 89 0.11 8.88 9.79
C THR A 89 -0.48 7.56 10.26
N GLY A 90 -0.59 7.36 11.57
CA GLY A 90 -1.19 6.15 12.15
C GLY A 90 -2.65 5.97 11.78
N LEU A 91 -3.44 7.07 11.78
CA LEU A 91 -4.84 7.05 11.38
C LEU A 91 -5.00 6.72 9.89
N ALA A 92 -4.18 7.34 9.02
CA ALA A 92 -4.16 7.01 7.61
C ALA A 92 -3.85 5.52 7.43
N THR A 93 -2.74 5.03 8.01
CA THR A 93 -2.33 3.61 7.99
C THR A 93 -3.44 2.68 8.45
N LEU A 94 -4.16 3.05 9.52
CA LEU A 94 -5.31 2.28 10.03
C LEU A 94 -6.45 2.18 9.02
N ILE A 95 -6.87 3.30 8.43
CA ILE A 95 -7.99 3.33 7.49
C ILE A 95 -7.69 2.44 6.28
N GLY A 96 -6.51 2.59 5.66
CA GLY A 96 -6.17 1.74 4.53
C GLY A 96 -5.86 0.30 4.94
N GLY A 97 -5.33 0.04 6.13
CA GLY A 97 -5.18 -1.32 6.67
C GLY A 97 -6.49 -2.06 6.80
N VAL A 98 -7.54 -1.40 7.31
CA VAL A 98 -8.90 -1.95 7.32
C VAL A 98 -9.40 -2.15 5.88
N GLY A 99 -9.18 -1.19 4.99
CA GLY A 99 -9.53 -1.30 3.57
C GLY A 99 -8.91 -2.52 2.88
N TYR A 100 -7.61 -2.76 3.05
CA TYR A 100 -6.92 -3.92 2.50
C TYR A 100 -7.34 -5.23 3.16
N ALA A 101 -7.64 -5.24 4.45
CA ALA A 101 -8.21 -6.41 5.11
C ALA A 101 -9.58 -6.78 4.53
N LEU A 102 -10.42 -5.80 4.20
CA LEU A 102 -11.70 -6.01 3.51
C LEU A 102 -11.51 -6.52 2.08
N LEU A 103 -10.53 -5.98 1.33
CA LEU A 103 -10.19 -6.50 0.00
C LEU A 103 -9.69 -7.94 0.07
N LEU A 104 -8.83 -8.27 1.04
CA LEU A 104 -8.37 -9.63 1.28
C LEU A 104 -9.55 -10.55 1.59
N ALA A 105 -10.48 -10.12 2.45
CA ALA A 105 -11.70 -10.86 2.75
C ALA A 105 -12.55 -11.12 1.48
N ALA A 106 -12.71 -10.12 0.62
CA ALA A 106 -13.44 -10.24 -0.64
C ALA A 106 -12.76 -11.25 -1.59
N VAL A 107 -11.43 -11.22 -1.69
CA VAL A 107 -10.65 -12.19 -2.48
C VAL A 107 -10.83 -13.61 -1.92
N MET A 108 -10.75 -13.81 -0.61
CA MET A 108 -10.95 -15.12 0.00
C MET A 108 -12.35 -15.68 -0.26
N LEU A 109 -13.37 -14.82 -0.20
CA LEU A 109 -14.75 -15.17 -0.54
C LEU A 109 -14.89 -15.55 -2.02
N ALA A 110 -14.31 -14.76 -2.93
CA ALA A 110 -14.32 -15.03 -4.37
C ALA A 110 -13.62 -16.37 -4.71
N LEU A 111 -12.54 -16.69 -4.01
CA LEU A 111 -11.82 -17.96 -4.14
C LEU A 111 -12.52 -19.13 -3.45
N ARG A 112 -13.63 -18.90 -2.73
CA ARG A 112 -14.35 -19.89 -1.91
C ARG A 112 -13.43 -20.66 -0.97
N ARG A 113 -12.39 -20.00 -0.46
CA ARG A 113 -11.42 -20.59 0.48
C ARG A 113 -11.82 -20.26 1.89
N GLU A 114 -11.82 -21.26 2.77
CA GLU A 114 -12.04 -21.03 4.18
C GLU A 114 -10.87 -20.22 4.78
N PRO A 115 -11.15 -19.09 5.46
CA PRO A 115 -10.11 -18.33 6.12
C PRO A 115 -9.46 -19.07 7.28
N THR A 116 -8.19 -19.43 7.08
CA THR A 116 -7.24 -19.92 8.07
C THR A 116 -5.99 -19.03 8.05
N PRO A 117 -5.15 -19.01 9.10
CA PRO A 117 -3.90 -18.25 9.06
C PRO A 117 -3.00 -18.61 7.86
N ARG A 118 -2.96 -19.89 7.46
CA ARG A 118 -2.18 -20.35 6.31
C ARG A 118 -2.74 -19.82 4.98
N SER A 119 -4.04 -19.96 4.75
CA SER A 119 -4.66 -19.47 3.52
C SER A 119 -4.68 -17.94 3.47
N GLY A 120 -4.88 -17.29 4.61
CA GLY A 120 -4.82 -15.84 4.76
C GLY A 120 -3.43 -15.30 4.46
N LEU A 121 -2.37 -15.95 4.97
CA LEU A 121 -0.98 -15.61 4.62
C LEU A 121 -0.72 -15.73 3.12
N ALA A 122 -1.20 -16.80 2.46
CA ALA A 122 -1.02 -16.98 1.02
C ALA A 122 -1.69 -15.86 0.20
N VAL A 123 -2.91 -15.46 0.57
CA VAL A 123 -3.62 -14.34 -0.07
C VAL A 123 -2.96 -13.01 0.29
N GLY A 124 -2.48 -12.84 1.52
CA GLY A 124 -1.74 -11.65 1.97
C GLY A 124 -0.46 -11.45 1.15
N ILE A 125 0.37 -12.48 1.00
CA ILE A 125 1.57 -12.44 0.15
C ILE A 125 1.19 -12.13 -1.30
N SER A 126 0.11 -12.73 -1.82
CA SER A 126 -0.35 -12.43 -3.19
C SER A 126 -0.78 -10.96 -3.33
N GLY A 127 -1.41 -10.40 -2.29
CA GLY A 127 -1.74 -8.98 -2.21
C GLY A 127 -0.49 -8.09 -2.20
N PHE A 128 0.53 -8.43 -1.41
CA PHE A 128 1.83 -7.74 -1.45
C PHE A 128 2.45 -7.77 -2.85
N LEU A 129 2.50 -8.94 -3.49
CA LEU A 129 3.06 -9.10 -4.82
C LEU A 129 2.34 -8.23 -5.85
N ALA A 130 1.00 -8.22 -5.82
CA ALA A 130 0.19 -7.50 -6.80
C ALA A 130 0.14 -5.99 -6.55
N VAL A 131 -0.05 -5.57 -5.30
CA VAL A 131 -0.40 -4.18 -4.94
C VAL A 131 0.83 -3.34 -4.61
N ALA A 132 1.90 -3.96 -4.10
CA ALA A 132 3.10 -3.26 -3.65
C ALA A 132 4.33 -3.61 -4.50
N LEU A 133 4.73 -4.89 -4.58
CA LEU A 133 6.00 -5.27 -5.17
C LEU A 133 6.03 -5.04 -6.68
N ALA A 134 5.06 -5.57 -7.44
CA ALA A 134 5.06 -5.42 -8.89
C ALA A 134 5.05 -3.94 -9.31
N PRO A 135 4.15 -3.07 -8.79
CA PRO A 135 4.21 -1.65 -9.10
C PRO A 135 5.56 -0.99 -8.72
N ALA A 136 6.15 -1.35 -7.58
CA ALA A 136 7.41 -0.78 -7.11
C ALA A 136 8.63 -1.12 -7.97
N ILE A 137 8.56 -2.17 -8.79
CA ILE A 137 9.61 -2.47 -9.79
C ILE A 137 9.71 -1.36 -10.84
N GLY A 138 8.57 -0.79 -11.23
CA GLY A 138 8.52 0.31 -12.22
C GLY A 138 8.51 1.71 -11.59
N LEU A 139 7.75 1.88 -10.52
CA LEU A 139 7.58 3.13 -9.78
C LEU A 139 7.89 2.88 -8.29
N PRO A 140 9.17 2.86 -7.89
CA PRO A 140 9.56 2.61 -6.52
C PRO A 140 9.04 3.72 -5.58
N PRO A 141 8.87 3.44 -4.27
CA PRO A 141 8.49 4.45 -3.29
C PRO A 141 9.44 5.66 -3.31
N GLU A 142 8.87 6.86 -3.45
CA GLU A 142 9.62 8.10 -3.58
C GLU A 142 9.72 8.85 -2.23
N LEU A 143 10.87 9.47 -1.99
CA LEU A 143 11.07 10.43 -0.91
C LEU A 143 10.53 11.81 -1.33
N PRO A 144 10.24 12.70 -0.37
CA PRO A 144 10.04 14.13 -0.66
C PRO A 144 11.18 14.69 -1.52
N GLY A 145 10.85 15.64 -2.38
CA GLY A 145 11.84 16.36 -3.19
C GLY A 145 12.33 15.61 -4.42
N MET A 146 11.94 14.34 -4.59
CA MET A 146 12.22 13.60 -5.82
C MET A 146 11.23 14.01 -6.93
N GLY A 147 11.76 14.28 -8.12
CA GLY A 147 10.95 14.59 -9.29
C GLY A 147 10.05 13.41 -9.65
N ALA A 148 8.73 13.62 -9.69
CA ALA A 148 7.74 12.58 -9.95
C ALA A 148 6.98 12.83 -11.26
N ALA A 149 6.64 11.75 -11.97
CA ALA A 149 5.75 11.83 -13.12
C ALA A 149 4.34 12.32 -12.71
N PRO A 150 3.55 12.89 -13.65
CA PRO A 150 2.20 13.36 -13.36
C PRO A 150 1.36 12.30 -12.65
N LEU A 151 0.59 12.73 -11.63
CA LEU A 151 -0.11 11.84 -10.72
C LEU A 151 -1.04 10.86 -11.45
N VAL A 152 -1.83 11.36 -12.40
CA VAL A 152 -2.78 10.55 -13.18
C VAL A 152 -2.07 9.42 -13.92
N LEU A 153 -0.92 9.70 -14.56
CA LEU A 153 -0.15 8.68 -15.27
C LEU A 153 0.34 7.58 -14.33
N ARG A 154 0.87 7.95 -13.15
CA ARG A 154 1.31 6.98 -12.15
C ARG A 154 0.15 6.15 -11.60
N GLN A 155 -1.01 6.76 -11.38
CA GLN A 155 -2.20 6.07 -10.91
C GLN A 155 -2.75 5.09 -11.94
N THR A 156 -2.87 5.50 -13.21
CA THR A 156 -3.29 4.62 -14.30
C THR A 156 -2.32 3.45 -14.44
N TRP A 157 -1.01 3.74 -14.42
CA TRP A 157 0.03 2.71 -14.46
C TRP A 157 -0.09 1.71 -13.31
N TRP A 158 -0.26 2.23 -12.10
CA TRP A 158 -0.39 1.43 -10.89
C TRP A 158 -1.62 0.51 -10.99
N VAL A 159 -2.80 1.04 -11.29
CA VAL A 159 -4.04 0.23 -11.39
C VAL A 159 -3.87 -0.88 -12.43
N MET A 160 -3.31 -0.56 -13.59
CA MET A 160 -3.05 -1.55 -14.65
C MET A 160 -2.09 -2.64 -14.19
N THR A 161 -1.00 -2.27 -13.51
CA THR A 161 -0.01 -3.22 -12.98
C THR A 161 -0.61 -4.12 -11.91
N VAL A 162 -1.41 -3.56 -10.99
CA VAL A 162 -2.11 -4.32 -9.94
C VAL A 162 -3.11 -5.30 -10.54
N ALA A 163 -3.94 -4.84 -11.48
CA ALA A 163 -4.95 -5.68 -12.12
C ALA A 163 -4.30 -6.82 -12.92
N ALA A 164 -3.31 -6.51 -13.75
CA ALA A 164 -2.60 -7.50 -14.55
C ALA A 164 -1.88 -8.54 -13.67
N THR A 165 -1.18 -8.08 -12.62
CA THR A 165 -0.49 -8.97 -11.68
C THR A 165 -1.47 -9.82 -10.88
N GLY A 166 -2.57 -9.23 -10.38
CA GLY A 166 -3.60 -9.96 -9.63
C GLY A 166 -4.27 -11.05 -10.47
N ILE A 167 -4.64 -10.74 -11.72
CA ILE A 167 -5.18 -11.73 -12.66
C ILE A 167 -4.13 -12.79 -12.99
N GLY A 168 -2.88 -12.39 -13.24
CA GLY A 168 -1.79 -13.31 -13.53
C GLY A 168 -1.55 -14.32 -12.40
N LEU A 169 -1.49 -13.84 -11.15
CA LEU A 169 -1.38 -14.69 -9.96
C LEU A 169 -2.58 -15.64 -9.83
N TYR A 170 -3.80 -15.18 -10.12
CA TYR A 170 -4.99 -16.04 -10.14
C TYR A 170 -4.86 -17.17 -11.18
N LEU A 171 -4.47 -16.84 -12.42
CA LEU A 171 -4.32 -17.83 -13.49
C LEU A 171 -3.23 -18.87 -13.16
N ILE A 172 -2.12 -18.43 -12.56
CA ILE A 172 -1.01 -19.29 -12.19
C ILE A 172 -1.35 -20.16 -10.97
N ALA A 173 -1.81 -19.54 -9.87
CA ALA A 173 -1.92 -20.23 -8.59
C ALA A 173 -3.26 -20.95 -8.38
N VAL A 174 -4.32 -20.54 -9.10
CA VAL A 174 -5.69 -21.09 -8.95
C VAL A 174 -6.10 -21.93 -10.14
N ARG A 175 -6.01 -21.40 -11.39
CA ARG A 175 -6.45 -22.16 -12.58
C ARG A 175 -5.50 -23.31 -12.92
N ARG A 176 -4.19 -23.08 -12.85
CA ARG A 176 -3.13 -24.11 -13.01
C ARG A 176 -3.16 -24.91 -14.32
N VAL A 177 -3.74 -24.38 -15.39
CA VAL A 177 -3.68 -24.98 -16.73
C VAL A 177 -2.47 -24.41 -17.48
N PRO A 178 -1.67 -25.18 -18.23
CA PRO A 178 -0.46 -24.68 -18.88
C PRO A 178 -0.67 -23.39 -19.70
N ILE A 179 -1.74 -23.32 -20.49
CA ILE A 179 -2.08 -22.12 -21.28
C ILE A 179 -2.41 -20.91 -20.39
N THR A 180 -3.08 -21.11 -19.25
CA THR A 180 -3.42 -20.02 -18.32
C THR A 180 -2.21 -19.60 -17.51
N ILE A 181 -1.28 -20.52 -17.20
CA ILE A 181 -0.01 -20.20 -16.56
C ILE A 181 0.81 -19.29 -17.47
N LEU A 182 0.95 -19.65 -18.76
CA LEU A 182 1.62 -18.83 -19.75
C LEU A 182 0.96 -17.45 -19.87
N GLY A 183 -0.37 -17.40 -20.00
CA GLY A 183 -1.12 -16.15 -20.04
C GLY A 183 -0.93 -15.30 -18.77
N GLY A 184 -0.85 -15.93 -17.60
CA GLY A 184 -0.61 -15.24 -16.34
C GLY A 184 0.80 -14.66 -16.24
N LEU A 185 1.81 -15.37 -16.73
CA LEU A 185 3.18 -14.85 -16.82
C LEU A 185 3.25 -13.65 -17.77
N ILE A 186 2.60 -13.74 -18.93
CA ILE A 186 2.51 -12.63 -19.89
C ILE A 186 1.85 -11.42 -19.25
N LEU A 187 0.74 -11.60 -18.52
CA LEU A 187 0.06 -10.51 -17.82
C LEU A 187 0.93 -9.84 -16.76
N ILE A 188 1.71 -10.61 -15.99
CA ILE A 188 2.62 -10.04 -14.98
C ILE A 188 3.73 -9.22 -15.67
N VAL A 189 4.26 -9.69 -16.79
CA VAL A 189 5.37 -9.04 -17.48
C VAL A 189 4.93 -7.84 -18.34
N ALA A 190 3.72 -7.86 -18.89
CA ALA A 190 3.25 -6.89 -19.87
C ALA A 190 3.32 -5.42 -19.41
N PRO A 191 2.90 -5.06 -18.17
CA PRO A 191 3.10 -3.70 -17.67
C PRO A 191 4.59 -3.33 -17.69
N HIS A 192 5.49 -4.19 -17.21
CA HIS A 192 6.92 -3.85 -17.16
C HIS A 192 7.54 -3.61 -18.55
N LEU A 193 7.04 -4.28 -19.59
CA LEU A 193 7.47 -4.03 -20.98
C LEU A 193 6.95 -2.71 -21.55
N ALA A 194 5.76 -2.28 -21.16
CA ALA A 194 5.21 -0.99 -21.59
C ALA A 194 5.95 0.21 -20.98
N GLY A 195 6.68 0.00 -19.86
CA GLY A 195 7.48 1.02 -19.18
C GLY A 195 6.68 1.94 -18.26
N ALA A 196 7.17 2.10 -17.03
CA ALA A 196 6.55 2.98 -16.05
C ALA A 196 6.76 4.47 -16.41
N PRO A 197 5.77 5.35 -16.14
CA PRO A 197 5.89 6.77 -16.41
C PRO A 197 6.97 7.40 -15.51
N GLN A 198 8.09 7.79 -16.10
CA GLN A 198 9.20 8.47 -15.41
C GLN A 198 9.00 9.99 -15.43
N SER A 199 9.61 10.69 -14.49
CA SER A 199 9.72 12.15 -14.56
C SER A 199 10.69 12.57 -15.66
N ILE A 200 10.43 13.71 -16.28
CA ILE A 200 11.32 14.29 -17.31
C ILE A 200 12.60 14.86 -16.64
N ASP A 201 12.50 15.24 -15.36
CA ASP A 201 13.55 15.91 -14.58
C ASP A 201 14.25 14.99 -13.55
N THR A 202 14.48 13.70 -13.88
CA THR A 202 15.16 12.75 -12.97
C THR A 202 16.59 13.18 -12.57
N VAL A 203 17.18 14.14 -13.29
CA VAL A 203 18.54 14.65 -13.06
C VAL A 203 18.61 15.70 -11.94
N SER A 204 17.48 16.28 -11.49
CA SER A 204 17.49 17.40 -10.52
C SER A 204 17.23 17.03 -9.06
N SER A 205 17.15 15.73 -8.71
CA SER A 205 16.95 15.33 -7.31
C SER A 205 18.22 15.59 -6.49
N GLN A 206 18.09 16.38 -5.42
CA GLN A 206 19.19 16.67 -4.49
C GLN A 206 19.37 15.56 -3.44
N VAL A 207 18.45 14.58 -3.38
CA VAL A 207 18.48 13.48 -2.42
C VAL A 207 19.51 12.43 -2.85
N PRO A 208 20.48 12.05 -1.98
CA PRO A 208 21.47 11.04 -2.32
C PRO A 208 20.84 9.67 -2.69
N PRO A 209 21.30 9.00 -3.76
CA PRO A 209 20.73 7.73 -4.22
C PRO A 209 20.73 6.62 -3.16
N ALA A 210 21.72 6.61 -2.26
CA ALA A 210 21.78 5.64 -1.16
C ALA A 210 20.63 5.81 -0.16
N VAL A 211 20.19 7.05 0.12
CA VAL A 211 19.07 7.35 1.01
C VAL A 211 17.76 6.91 0.35
N ALA A 212 17.58 7.23 -0.94
CA ALA A 212 16.44 6.79 -1.73
C ALA A 212 16.34 5.25 -1.78
N ALA A 213 17.44 4.55 -2.06
CA ALA A 213 17.47 3.08 -2.09
C ALA A 213 17.12 2.46 -0.73
N GLN A 214 17.62 3.04 0.37
CA GLN A 214 17.25 2.60 1.73
C GLN A 214 15.75 2.80 2.00
N PHE A 215 15.19 3.93 1.57
CA PHE A 215 13.76 4.20 1.72
C PHE A 215 12.90 3.20 0.95
N VAL A 216 13.27 2.89 -0.29
CA VAL A 216 12.61 1.87 -1.12
C VAL A 216 12.65 0.50 -0.43
N ALA A 217 13.83 0.07 0.00
CA ALA A 217 14.01 -1.23 0.66
C ALA A 217 13.19 -1.34 1.96
N ARG A 218 13.23 -0.32 2.81
CA ARG A 218 12.48 -0.30 4.08
C ARG A 218 10.98 -0.23 3.84
N SER A 219 10.53 0.55 2.87
CA SER A 219 9.10 0.65 2.50
C SER A 219 8.57 -0.70 2.01
N LEU A 220 9.29 -1.38 1.12
CA LEU A 220 8.91 -2.73 0.65
C LEU A 220 8.91 -3.77 1.77
N ALA A 221 9.88 -3.72 2.69
CA ALA A 221 9.93 -4.63 3.83
C ALA A 221 8.73 -4.42 4.77
N ILE A 222 8.39 -3.17 5.08
CA ILE A 222 7.20 -2.81 5.86
C ILE A 222 5.92 -3.25 5.11
N GLY A 223 5.90 -3.03 3.80
CA GLY A 223 4.99 -3.60 2.80
C GLY A 223 4.67 -5.07 3.07
N PHE A 224 5.71 -5.88 2.99
CA PHE A 224 5.63 -7.32 3.16
C PHE A 224 5.10 -7.72 4.54
N VAL A 225 5.64 -7.12 5.61
CA VAL A 225 5.22 -7.40 6.99
C VAL A 225 3.73 -7.10 7.18
N PHE A 226 3.26 -5.94 6.74
CA PHE A 226 1.86 -5.56 6.84
C PHE A 226 0.93 -6.54 6.14
N TRP A 227 1.22 -6.90 4.89
CA TRP A 227 0.39 -7.82 4.11
C TRP A 227 0.37 -9.23 4.70
N ALA A 228 1.52 -9.70 5.20
CA ALA A 228 1.60 -10.97 5.91
C ALA A 228 0.77 -10.93 7.21
N LEU A 229 0.85 -9.84 7.97
CA LEU A 229 0.08 -9.66 9.20
C LEU A 229 -1.42 -9.56 8.95
N ILE A 230 -1.88 -8.83 7.93
CA ILE A 230 -3.30 -8.80 7.56
C ILE A 230 -3.77 -10.24 7.26
N GLY A 231 -3.02 -10.98 6.45
CA GLY A 231 -3.37 -12.35 6.09
C GLY A 231 -3.46 -13.30 7.29
N LEU A 232 -2.43 -13.29 8.15
CA LEU A 232 -2.38 -14.12 9.36
C LEU A 232 -3.47 -13.73 10.36
N ALA A 233 -3.61 -12.43 10.65
CA ALA A 233 -4.56 -11.91 11.61
C ALA A 233 -6.00 -12.10 11.15
N TYR A 234 -6.29 -11.96 9.85
CA TYR A 234 -7.63 -12.22 9.31
C TYR A 234 -8.02 -13.68 9.47
N GLY A 235 -7.12 -14.60 9.10
CA GLY A 235 -7.35 -16.04 9.28
C GLY A 235 -7.52 -16.44 10.74
N TRP A 236 -6.77 -15.82 11.65
CA TRP A 236 -6.91 -16.03 13.10
C TRP A 236 -8.23 -15.48 13.65
N ALA A 237 -8.54 -14.21 13.36
CA ALA A 237 -9.75 -13.54 13.84
C ALA A 237 -11.03 -14.19 13.30
N TRP A 238 -10.99 -14.71 12.06
CA TRP A 238 -12.10 -15.48 11.49
C TRP A 238 -12.44 -16.72 12.32
N GLY A 239 -11.42 -17.45 12.79
CA GLY A 239 -11.59 -18.59 13.68
C GLY A 239 -12.14 -18.19 15.05
N LEU A 240 -11.66 -17.07 15.61
CA LEU A 240 -12.13 -16.54 16.90
C LEU A 240 -13.63 -16.23 16.87
N PHE A 241 -14.08 -15.40 15.92
CA PHE A 241 -15.48 -15.02 15.77
C PHE A 241 -16.38 -16.16 15.26
N GLY A 242 -15.79 -17.22 14.69
CA GLY A 242 -16.52 -18.44 14.31
C GLY A 242 -16.94 -19.28 15.52
N ARG A 243 -16.13 -19.30 16.58
CA ARG A 243 -16.37 -20.09 17.80
C ARG A 243 -17.46 -19.48 18.69
N GLU A 244 -17.52 -18.15 18.78
CA GLU A 244 -18.54 -17.43 19.57
C GLU A 244 -19.97 -17.63 19.02
N ALA A 245 -20.13 -17.71 17.70
CA ALA A 245 -21.43 -17.97 17.07
C ALA A 245 -21.94 -19.40 17.34
N GLY A 246 -21.04 -20.39 17.44
CA GLY A 246 -21.39 -21.77 17.80
C GLY A 246 -21.76 -21.91 19.28
N GLY A 247 -21.06 -21.19 20.18
CA GLY A 247 -21.35 -21.21 21.62
C GLY A 247 -22.71 -20.60 21.97
N ARG A 248 -23.17 -19.56 21.26
CA ARG A 248 -24.50 -18.95 21.46
C ARG A 248 -25.67 -19.77 20.90
N ALA A 249 -25.42 -20.73 20.02
CA ALA A 249 -26.47 -21.60 19.47
C ALA A 249 -26.75 -22.83 20.36
N HIS A 250 -25.91 -23.07 21.37
CA HIS A 250 -26.01 -24.20 22.30
C HIS A 250 -26.33 -23.78 23.74
N ALA A 251 -26.57 -22.48 23.99
CA ALA A 251 -27.00 -21.91 25.26
C ALA A 251 -28.44 -21.39 25.13
#